data_AF-A0A2T2S658-F1
#
_entry.id   AF-A0A2T2S658-F1
#
_cell.length_a   1.000
_cell.length_b   1.000
_cell.length_c   1.000
_cell.angle_alpha   90.00
_cell.angle_beta   90.00
_cell.angle_gamma   90.00
#
_symmetry.space_group_name_H-M   'P 1'
#
loop_
_entity.id
_entity.type
_entity.pdbx_description
1 polymer ?
#
loop_
_entity_poly.entity_id
_entity_poly.type
_entity_poly.pdbx_seq_one_letter_code
_entity_poly.pdbx_strand_id
1 'polypeptide(L)'
;MTYNIEDVRTADLRRADHPRLQRAAARIQHLAPDILLINEMTYDQPGAPGYEEGTPEGQNAQRFVENYLSTPQADSLDGHTYQPVMLPVNTGLPSGFDLNNDGQIVSTVPDIPGSPDDGSVAPQTDAGRAYGNDAWGFGTFPGQYG
;
A
#
# COMPACT_ATOMS: atom_id res chain seq x y z
N MET A 1 -16.11 -4.54 -7.51
CA MET A 1 -16.01 -4.00 -6.12
C MET A 1 -14.82 -3.07 -6.07
N THR A 2 -14.92 -1.97 -5.32
CA THR A 2 -13.75 -1.17 -4.91
C THR A 2 -13.50 -1.37 -3.43
N TYR A 3 -12.23 -1.41 -3.02
CA TYR A 3 -11.82 -1.55 -1.63
C TYR A 3 -10.57 -0.72 -1.37
N ASN A 4 -10.66 0.23 -0.44
CA ASN A 4 -9.50 0.94 0.05
C ASN A 4 -8.81 0.08 1.12
N ILE A 5 -7.56 -0.30 0.88
CA ILE A 5 -6.80 -1.18 1.80
C ILE A 5 -5.95 -0.41 2.82
N GLU A 6 -5.95 0.92 2.74
CA GLU A 6 -5.39 1.90 3.68
C GLU A 6 -3.87 1.75 3.95
N ASP A 7 -3.02 2.50 3.23
CA ASP A 7 -1.54 2.55 3.40
C ASP A 7 -0.90 1.17 3.60
N VAL A 8 -1.01 0.31 2.58
CA VAL A 8 -0.34 -0.99 2.57
C VAL A 8 1.01 -0.88 1.88
N ARG A 9 2.04 -1.37 2.57
CA ARG A 9 3.43 -1.33 2.10
C ARG A 9 3.93 -2.71 1.76
N THR A 10 5.05 -2.76 1.02
CA THR A 10 5.69 -4.01 0.60
C THR A 10 5.99 -4.94 1.78
N ALA A 11 6.41 -4.40 2.92
CA ALA A 11 6.71 -5.18 4.11
C ALA A 11 5.47 -5.89 4.69
N ASP A 12 4.29 -5.26 4.63
CA ASP A 12 3.03 -5.85 5.10
C ASP A 12 2.59 -7.04 4.24
N LEU A 13 2.92 -6.98 2.95
CA LEU A 13 2.56 -7.97 1.95
C LEU A 13 3.56 -9.12 1.81
N ARG A 14 4.78 -9.00 2.35
CA ARG A 14 5.76 -10.10 2.40
C ARG A 14 5.44 -11.16 3.45
N ARG A 15 4.60 -10.82 4.42
CA ARG A 15 4.06 -11.75 5.40
C ARG A 15 2.65 -12.19 4.99
N ALA A 16 2.15 -13.24 5.65
CA ALA A 16 0.79 -13.78 5.44
C ALA A 16 -0.10 -13.69 6.71
N ASP A 17 0.41 -13.07 7.78
CA ASP A 17 -0.22 -12.97 9.09
C ASP A 17 -0.61 -11.54 9.47
N HIS A 18 -0.58 -10.58 8.53
CA HIS A 18 -0.96 -9.19 8.83
C HIS A 18 -2.46 -9.10 9.18
N PRO A 19 -2.85 -8.74 10.42
CA PRO A 19 -4.23 -8.93 10.88
C PRO A 19 -5.27 -8.16 10.06
N ARG A 20 -4.94 -6.94 9.64
CA ARG A 20 -5.84 -6.13 8.80
C ARG A 20 -5.98 -6.68 7.38
N LEU A 21 -4.94 -7.27 6.81
CA LEU A 21 -4.98 -7.83 5.45
C LEU A 21 -5.77 -9.15 5.45
N GLN A 22 -5.65 -9.96 6.50
CA GLN A 22 -6.51 -11.14 6.70
C GLN A 22 -7.99 -10.74 6.79
N ARG A 23 -8.32 -9.69 7.56
CA ARG A 23 -9.70 -9.16 7.66
C ARG A 23 -10.21 -8.62 6.33
N ALA A 24 -9.38 -7.89 5.59
CA ALA A 24 -9.71 -7.38 4.25
C ALA A 24 -9.96 -8.53 3.27
N ALA A 25 -9.06 -9.51 3.23
CA ALA A 25 -9.18 -10.69 2.39
C ALA A 25 -10.42 -11.52 2.73
N ALA A 26 -10.74 -11.74 4.01
CA ALA A 26 -11.96 -12.41 4.43
C ALA A 26 -13.22 -11.71 3.89
N ARG A 27 -13.23 -10.36 3.92
CA ARG A 27 -14.36 -9.58 3.40
C ARG A 27 -14.48 -9.70 1.89
N ILE A 28 -13.36 -9.66 1.17
CA ILE A 28 -13.33 -9.84 -0.29
C ILE A 28 -13.77 -11.26 -0.66
N GLN A 29 -13.28 -12.29 0.04
CA GLN A 29 -13.66 -13.68 -0.20
C GLN A 29 -15.15 -13.94 0.03
N HIS A 30 -15.74 -13.30 1.04
CA HIS A 30 -17.17 -13.38 1.30
C HIS A 30 -18.01 -12.75 0.19
N LEU A 31 -17.57 -11.61 -0.36
CA LEU A 31 -18.29 -10.91 -1.42
C LEU A 31 -18.01 -11.49 -2.81
N ALA A 32 -16.90 -12.21 -2.97
CA ALA A 32 -16.44 -12.88 -4.19
C ALA A 32 -16.63 -12.04 -5.47
N PRO A 33 -16.11 -10.79 -5.53
CA PRO A 33 -16.31 -9.96 -6.71
C PRO A 33 -15.53 -10.51 -7.91
N ASP A 34 -16.13 -10.47 -9.10
CA ASP A 34 -15.44 -10.83 -10.35
C ASP A 34 -14.30 -9.86 -10.70
N ILE A 35 -14.51 -8.57 -10.40
CA ILE A 35 -13.54 -7.50 -10.61
C ILE A 35 -13.35 -6.74 -9.31
N LEU A 36 -12.08 -6.62 -8.90
CA LEU A 36 -11.66 -5.96 -7.68
C LEU A 36 -10.70 -4.81 -8.01
N LEU A 37 -11.08 -3.59 -7.62
CA LEU A 37 -10.20 -2.42 -7.61
C LEU A 37 -9.71 -2.19 -6.19
N ILE A 38 -8.39 -2.21 -5.99
CA ILE A 38 -7.75 -1.93 -4.69
C ILE A 38 -7.05 -0.58 -4.76
N ASN A 39 -7.34 0.29 -3.80
CA ASN A 39 -6.69 1.58 -3.61
C ASN A 39 -5.78 1.55 -2.38
N GLU A 40 -4.83 2.49 -2.30
CA GLU A 40 -3.92 2.68 -1.15
C GLU A 40 -2.95 1.50 -0.92
N MET A 41 -2.56 0.84 -2.02
CA MET A 41 -1.47 -0.14 -2.04
C MET A 41 -0.24 0.48 -2.72
N THR A 42 0.89 0.46 -2.03
CA THR A 42 2.16 1.01 -2.54
C THR A 42 2.60 0.27 -3.80
N TYR A 43 2.98 1.00 -4.86
CA TYR A 43 3.69 0.42 -6.01
C TYR A 43 5.17 0.22 -5.65
N ASP A 44 5.62 -1.03 -5.56
CA ASP A 44 7.01 -1.37 -5.23
C ASP A 44 7.91 -1.19 -6.44
N GLN A 45 8.92 -0.32 -6.31
CA GLN A 45 9.85 0.07 -7.37
C GLN A 45 11.20 0.53 -6.78
N PRO A 46 12.27 0.66 -7.59
CA PRO A 46 13.55 1.19 -7.12
C PRO A 46 13.42 2.49 -6.33
N GLY A 47 14.04 2.52 -5.14
CA GLY A 47 13.98 3.66 -4.21
C GLY A 47 12.77 3.69 -3.27
N ALA A 48 11.75 2.84 -3.48
CA ALA A 48 10.63 2.72 -2.56
C ALA A 48 11.02 1.95 -1.28
N PRO A 49 10.49 2.33 -0.10
CA PRO A 49 10.69 1.58 1.14
C PRO A 49 10.33 0.10 0.99
N GLY A 50 11.26 -0.77 1.37
CA GLY A 50 11.09 -2.22 1.33
C GLY A 50 11.26 -2.85 -0.06
N TYR A 51 11.48 -2.08 -1.14
CA TYR A 51 11.83 -2.68 -2.44
C TYR A 51 13.22 -3.34 -2.39
N GLU A 52 13.34 -4.51 -3.00
CA GLU A 52 14.62 -5.23 -3.13
C GLU A 52 15.18 -5.01 -4.54
N GLU A 53 16.41 -4.50 -4.61
CA GLU A 53 17.05 -4.18 -5.88
C GLU A 53 17.18 -5.43 -6.78
N GLY A 54 16.78 -5.29 -8.05
CA GLY A 54 16.80 -6.37 -9.04
C GLY A 54 15.52 -7.23 -9.07
N THR A 55 14.52 -6.95 -8.22
CA THR A 55 13.21 -7.61 -8.28
C THR A 55 12.24 -6.91 -9.25
N PRO A 56 11.28 -7.61 -9.86
CA PRO A 56 10.25 -6.95 -10.68
C PRO A 56 9.45 -5.93 -9.86
N GLU A 57 9.06 -4.83 -10.51
CA GLU A 57 8.22 -3.80 -9.90
C GLU A 57 6.74 -4.19 -9.85
N GLY A 58 5.94 -3.50 -9.03
CA GLY A 58 4.48 -3.63 -9.03
C GLY A 58 3.96 -5.00 -8.57
N GLN A 59 4.75 -5.73 -7.80
CA GLN A 59 4.44 -7.08 -7.35
C GLN A 59 3.51 -7.08 -6.11
N ASN A 60 3.23 -5.94 -5.49
CA ASN A 60 2.42 -5.89 -4.27
C ASN A 60 0.99 -6.44 -4.44
N ALA A 61 0.34 -6.19 -5.58
CA ALA A 61 -0.97 -6.78 -5.85
C ALA A 61 -0.89 -8.31 -5.97
N GLN A 62 0.16 -8.84 -6.60
CA GLN A 62 0.43 -10.28 -6.67
C GLN A 62 0.65 -10.89 -5.29
N ARG A 63 1.46 -10.23 -4.44
CA ARG A 63 1.68 -10.68 -3.06
C ARG A 63 0.39 -10.71 -2.24
N PHE A 64 -0.52 -9.74 -2.44
CA PHE A 64 -1.81 -9.75 -1.76
C PHE A 64 -2.69 -10.93 -2.21
N VAL A 65 -2.70 -11.23 -3.51
CA VAL A 65 -3.41 -12.40 -4.04
C VAL A 65 -2.84 -13.68 -3.42
N GLU A 66 -1.52 -13.89 -3.52
CA GLU A 66 -0.86 -15.11 -3.08
C GLU A 66 -0.96 -15.34 -1.57
N ASN A 67 -0.64 -14.32 -0.76
CA ASN A 67 -0.51 -14.47 0.69
C ASN A 67 -1.85 -14.37 1.43
N TYR A 68 -2.87 -13.75 0.82
CA TYR A 68 -4.13 -13.48 1.51
C TYR A 68 -5.38 -13.93 0.73
N LEU A 69 -5.56 -13.54 -0.53
CA LEU A 69 -6.82 -13.85 -1.24
C LEU A 69 -6.94 -15.32 -1.65
N SER A 70 -5.85 -15.96 -2.07
CA SER A 70 -5.84 -17.36 -2.51
C SER A 70 -5.94 -18.37 -1.37
N THR A 71 -5.77 -17.94 -0.12
CA THR A 71 -5.89 -18.79 1.07
C THR A 71 -7.17 -18.45 1.84
N PRO A 72 -8.05 -19.43 2.15
CA PRO A 72 -9.21 -19.20 3.01
C PRO A 72 -8.88 -18.47 4.31
N GLN A 73 -9.56 -17.35 4.58
CA GLN A 73 -9.35 -16.57 5.81
C GLN A 73 -10.27 -17.01 6.97
N ALA A 74 -11.18 -17.96 6.73
CA ALA A 74 -12.01 -18.62 7.73
C ALA A 74 -12.53 -19.95 7.16
N ASP A 75 -12.94 -20.89 8.03
CA ASP A 75 -13.42 -22.23 7.64
C ASP A 75 -14.63 -22.20 6.68
N SER A 76 -15.41 -21.12 6.68
CA SER A 76 -16.59 -20.94 5.84
C SER A 76 -16.33 -20.15 4.56
N LEU A 77 -15.08 -19.82 4.25
CA LEU A 77 -14.69 -19.01 3.10
C LEU A 77 -13.78 -19.83 2.18
N ASP A 78 -13.85 -19.52 0.89
CA ASP A 78 -12.95 -20.08 -0.12
C ASP A 78 -11.88 -19.05 -0.49
N GLY A 79 -10.69 -19.53 -0.83
CA GLY A 79 -9.65 -18.72 -1.45
C GLY A 79 -10.03 -18.37 -2.89
N HIS A 80 -9.75 -17.14 -3.31
CA HIS A 80 -9.96 -16.67 -4.69
C HIS A 80 -8.64 -16.19 -5.27
N THR A 81 -8.37 -16.64 -6.49
CA THR A 81 -7.22 -16.17 -7.26
C THR A 81 -7.69 -15.10 -8.24
N TYR A 82 -6.99 -13.98 -8.25
CA TYR A 82 -7.15 -12.91 -9.24
C TYR A 82 -5.93 -12.87 -10.14
N GLN A 83 -6.09 -12.38 -11.36
CA GLN A 83 -4.98 -11.94 -12.19
C GLN A 83 -4.74 -10.45 -11.91
N PRO A 84 -3.78 -10.08 -11.04
CA PRO A 84 -3.56 -8.70 -10.70
C PRO A 84 -2.92 -7.95 -11.88
N VAL A 85 -3.27 -6.68 -11.99
CA VAL A 85 -2.58 -5.71 -12.84
C VAL A 85 -2.26 -4.53 -11.96
N MET A 86 -0.98 -4.19 -11.86
CA MET A 86 -0.49 -3.01 -11.16
C MET A 86 0.35 -2.20 -12.15
N LEU A 87 0.04 -0.92 -12.28
CA LEU A 87 0.75 -0.02 -13.18
C LEU A 87 1.55 1.00 -12.36
N PRO A 88 2.68 1.50 -12.88
CA PRO A 88 3.44 2.56 -12.23
C PRO A 88 2.57 3.78 -11.89
N VAL A 89 2.77 4.33 -10.70
CA VAL A 89 2.12 5.57 -10.25
C VAL A 89 3.17 6.60 -9.85
N ASN A 90 2.83 7.88 -9.97
CA ASN A 90 3.68 8.95 -9.46
C ASN A 90 3.38 9.33 -8.01
N THR A 91 2.26 8.88 -7.44
CA THR A 91 1.88 9.18 -6.06
C THR A 91 2.99 8.79 -5.08
N GLY A 92 3.39 9.75 -4.24
CA GLY A 92 4.47 9.57 -3.27
C GLY A 92 5.88 9.70 -3.84
N LEU A 93 6.07 9.95 -5.14
CA LEU A 93 7.38 10.29 -5.70
C LEU A 93 7.73 11.76 -5.44
N PRO A 94 9.00 12.10 -5.16
CA PRO A 94 9.40 13.48 -4.88
C PRO A 94 9.19 14.33 -6.14
N SER A 95 8.56 15.49 -5.98
CA SER A 95 8.26 16.38 -7.12
C SER A 95 9.49 17.18 -7.57
N GLY A 96 10.42 17.43 -6.65
CA GLY A 96 11.55 18.35 -6.84
C GLY A 96 11.19 19.83 -6.66
N PHE A 97 9.97 20.12 -6.19
CA PHE A 97 9.47 21.47 -5.92
C PHE A 97 9.00 21.59 -4.47
N ASP A 98 9.07 22.80 -3.94
CA ASP A 98 8.44 23.20 -2.69
C ASP A 98 6.95 23.43 -2.97
N LEU A 99 6.12 22.40 -2.79
CA LEU A 99 4.71 22.44 -3.19
C LEU A 99 3.83 23.09 -2.11
N ASN A 100 4.29 23.10 -0.86
CA ASN A 100 3.58 23.72 0.26
C ASN A 100 4.04 25.16 0.56
N ASN A 101 5.08 25.63 -0.14
CA ASN A 101 5.67 26.97 -0.05
C ASN A 101 6.18 27.31 1.35
N ASP A 102 6.83 26.35 2.01
CA ASP A 102 7.45 26.54 3.34
C ASP A 102 8.94 26.93 3.28
N GLY A 103 9.51 27.00 2.08
CA GLY A 103 10.89 27.38 1.81
C GLY A 103 11.89 26.22 1.80
N GLN A 104 11.42 24.98 1.92
CA GLN A 104 12.24 23.76 1.83
C GLN A 104 11.76 22.85 0.70
N ILE A 105 12.66 22.02 0.16
CA ILE A 105 12.32 20.96 -0.78
C ILE A 105 12.75 19.64 -0.15
N VAL A 106 11.78 18.80 0.21
CA VAL A 106 12.03 17.49 0.81
C VAL A 106 11.87 16.40 -0.24
N SER A 107 13.01 15.88 -0.72
CA SER A 107 13.05 14.87 -1.79
C SER A 107 13.49 13.47 -1.34
N THR A 108 13.91 13.33 -0.08
CA THR A 108 14.42 12.07 0.47
C THR A 108 13.34 11.40 1.30
N VAL A 109 12.98 10.16 0.95
CA VAL A 109 12.04 9.35 1.72
C VAL A 109 12.60 9.15 3.14
N PRO A 110 11.89 9.57 4.19
CA PRO A 110 12.35 9.39 5.56
C PRO A 110 12.20 7.94 6.00
N ASP A 111 12.80 7.59 7.14
CA ASP A 111 12.46 6.33 7.79
C ASP A 111 10.99 6.38 8.25
N ILE A 112 10.16 5.46 7.76
CA ILE A 112 8.74 5.40 8.07
C ILE A 112 8.50 4.16 8.94
N PRO A 113 7.93 4.32 10.15
CA PRO A 113 7.63 3.18 11.03
C PRO A 113 6.78 2.14 10.29
N GLY A 114 7.13 0.87 10.45
CA GLY A 114 6.30 -0.23 9.95
C GLY A 114 4.92 -0.26 10.60
N SER A 115 3.98 -0.98 10.00
CA SER A 115 2.65 -1.21 10.57
C SER A 115 2.77 -1.87 11.96
N PRO A 116 2.01 -1.41 12.97
CA PRO A 116 1.97 -2.06 14.28
C PRO A 116 1.51 -3.53 14.19
N ASP A 117 1.87 -4.32 15.19
CA ASP A 117 1.58 -5.77 15.22
C ASP A 117 0.08 -6.10 15.15
N ASP A 118 -0.80 -5.19 15.58
CA ASP A 118 -2.26 -5.35 15.50
C ASP A 118 -2.83 -5.09 14.09
N GLY A 119 -1.96 -4.71 13.16
CA GLY A 119 -2.27 -4.39 11.77
C GLY A 119 -2.92 -3.02 11.56
N SER A 120 -2.94 -2.13 12.57
CA SER A 120 -3.39 -0.75 12.41
C SER A 120 -2.50 0.04 11.44
N VAL A 121 -2.95 1.23 11.01
CA VAL A 121 -2.14 2.11 10.16
C VAL A 121 -1.05 2.75 11.00
N ALA A 122 0.19 2.75 10.52
CA ALA A 122 1.29 3.43 11.19
C ALA A 122 0.99 4.94 11.34
N PRO A 123 1.29 5.55 12.50
CA PRO A 123 1.03 6.97 12.70
C PRO A 123 1.89 7.82 11.75
N GLN A 124 1.32 8.93 11.27
CA GLN A 124 2.07 9.89 10.47
C GLN A 124 3.13 10.61 11.32
N THR A 125 4.36 10.65 10.82
CA THR A 125 5.48 11.39 11.42
C THR A 125 5.61 12.78 10.81
N ASP A 126 6.27 13.71 11.51
CA ASP A 126 6.57 15.04 10.96
C ASP A 126 7.44 14.94 9.70
N ALA A 127 8.44 14.05 9.70
CA ALA A 127 9.29 13.81 8.54
C ALA A 127 8.50 13.24 7.35
N GLY A 128 7.59 12.28 7.61
CA GLY A 128 6.72 11.71 6.59
C GLY A 128 5.77 12.76 5.99
N ARG A 129 5.23 13.65 6.83
CA ARG A 129 4.43 14.80 6.36
C ARG A 129 5.26 15.78 5.53
N ALA A 130 6.48 16.11 5.96
CA ALA A 130 7.36 17.01 5.23
C ALA A 130 7.71 16.46 3.85
N TYR A 131 8.08 15.18 3.76
CA TYR A 131 8.30 14.51 2.47
C TYR A 131 7.03 14.48 1.61
N GLY A 132 5.90 14.12 2.22
CA GLY A 132 4.62 14.06 1.54
C GLY A 132 4.21 15.41 0.94
N ASN A 133 4.39 16.50 1.68
CA ASN A 133 4.05 17.84 1.21
C ASN A 133 4.72 18.21 -0.12
N ASP A 134 5.90 17.66 -0.42
CA ASP A 134 6.64 17.91 -1.66
C ASP A 134 6.62 16.74 -2.66
N ALA A 135 5.81 15.71 -2.40
CA ALA A 135 5.61 14.57 -3.27
C ALA A 135 4.37 14.75 -4.17
N TRP A 136 4.37 14.12 -5.34
CA TRP A 136 3.18 14.06 -6.18
C TRP A 136 2.06 13.29 -5.49
N GLY A 137 0.83 13.80 -5.57
CA GLY A 137 -0.38 13.06 -5.14
C GLY A 137 -0.46 12.78 -3.63
N PHE A 138 0.26 13.51 -2.78
CA PHE A 138 0.23 13.25 -1.33
C PHE A 138 -0.95 13.87 -0.60
N GLY A 139 -1.66 13.02 0.16
CA GLY A 139 -2.83 13.29 1.00
C GLY A 139 -2.54 13.90 2.36
N THR A 140 -3.29 14.93 2.74
CA THR A 140 -3.45 15.34 4.15
C THR A 140 -4.26 14.33 4.98
N PHE A 141 -5.03 13.44 4.35
CA PHE A 141 -5.77 12.36 5.01
C PHE A 141 -5.96 11.14 4.07
N PRO A 142 -6.24 9.93 4.60
CA PRO A 142 -6.46 8.72 3.80
C PRO A 142 -7.55 8.90 2.74
N GLY A 143 -7.30 8.45 1.50
CA GLY A 143 -8.24 8.52 0.38
C GLY A 143 -8.37 9.88 -0.31
N GLN A 144 -7.51 10.86 -0.03
CA GLN A 144 -7.62 12.18 -0.67
C GLN A 144 -7.22 12.19 -2.16
N TYR A 145 -6.26 11.36 -2.56
CA TYR A 145 -5.72 11.34 -3.94
C TYR A 145 -5.71 9.94 -4.57
N GLY A 146 -6.51 9.00 -4.03
CA GLY A 146 -6.63 7.60 -4.49
C GLY A 146 -8.06 7.14 -4.71
#